data_AF-A0A212ST79-F1
#
_entry.id   AF-A0A212ST79-F1
#
_cell.length_a   1.000
_cell.length_b   1.000
_cell.length_c   1.000
_cell.angle_alpha   90.00
_cell.angle_beta   90.00
_cell.angle_gamma   90.00
#
_symmetry.space_group_name_H-M   'P 1'
#
loop_
_entity.id
_entity.type
_entity.pdbx_description
1 polymer ?
#
loop_
_entity_poly.entity_id
_entity_poly.type
_entity_poly.pdbx_seq_one_letter_code
_entity_poly.pdbx_strand_id
1 'polypeptide(L)'
;MTVFILVAGAFTGPHVWRDTAARLTAEGAEVHTVALTGLGGPLADGGGAVDLETHIADVLAVIDAAAGPGRGIVLVGHDYGIHPVLGAADRRARSIARIVYLDSGMPQDGVPAVAAVPDQLLREEVAERATGSGDGIRGGELPPPARDEWPRWGSTAGLSEAALDGLTALAAPQPLGTLLQPLRLTGAVAEVPATGVLCTANGPGVEMLQIMVDVGTPALAALAEARVTFFELPTGHWPMLSCPDALAGALTEAASGGGHRLTPADAGRTPAHLRPFLLDVPERPRERTGNTDLHLPDGPGPHPAVVFVHGGPVPAEARPTPRDWPTLTGYARQVAGQGAVGVTLDHRLHAVTDYEQAAADVADAVERVRADPRVDADRVALWFFSGGGPITAEWLADPPVWLRCVAANYPILAPLPGWGLTGSRFHPVRALSRAGDLPVVLVRAGRESAEIAATVEEFVTEAARCGANLEIIDVPEGRHGFETLDPTEGAREAVHRAVGAVLDRLKG
;
A
#
# COMPACT_ATOMS: atom_id res chain seq x y z
N MET A 1 3.88 36.33 -2.87
CA MET A 1 2.50 35.85 -3.04
C MET A 1 2.57 34.40 -3.50
N THR A 2 1.76 33.52 -2.93
CA THR A 2 1.69 32.10 -3.33
C THR A 2 0.70 31.94 -4.47
N VAL A 3 1.08 31.15 -5.48
CA VAL A 3 0.24 30.80 -6.61
C VAL A 3 0.04 29.30 -6.60
N PHE A 4 -1.20 28.84 -6.52
CA PHE A 4 -1.54 27.43 -6.67
C PHE A 4 -2.01 27.15 -8.10
N ILE A 5 -1.43 26.13 -8.71
CA ILE A 5 -1.89 25.58 -9.99
C ILE A 5 -2.38 24.16 -9.72
N LEU A 6 -3.68 23.94 -9.86
CA LEU A 6 -4.38 22.72 -9.48
C LEU A 6 -4.73 21.91 -10.74
N VAL A 7 -4.27 20.66 -10.80
CA VAL A 7 -4.46 19.76 -11.94
C VAL A 7 -5.21 18.51 -11.47
N ALA A 8 -6.38 18.28 -12.07
CA ALA A 8 -7.27 17.19 -11.71
C ALA A 8 -6.82 15.83 -12.28
N GLY A 9 -7.32 14.74 -11.69
CA GLY A 9 -7.07 13.36 -12.10
C GLY A 9 -7.84 12.92 -13.34
N ALA A 10 -7.75 11.63 -13.65
CA ALA A 10 -8.37 11.06 -14.85
C ALA A 10 -9.88 11.28 -14.86
N PHE A 11 -10.46 11.48 -16.04
CA PHE A 11 -11.89 11.77 -16.30
C PHE A 11 -12.43 13.07 -15.66
N THR A 12 -11.64 13.77 -14.85
CA THR A 12 -12.07 14.96 -14.11
C THR A 12 -11.41 16.22 -14.63
N GLY A 13 -11.90 17.39 -14.21
CA GLY A 13 -11.41 18.69 -14.66
C GLY A 13 -11.55 19.77 -13.58
N PRO A 14 -11.45 21.06 -13.93
CA PRO A 14 -11.48 22.18 -12.98
C PRO A 14 -12.65 22.16 -11.98
N HIS A 15 -13.77 21.54 -12.34
CA HIS A 15 -14.97 21.49 -11.53
C HIS A 15 -14.75 20.86 -10.14
N VAL A 16 -13.85 19.89 -9.99
CA VAL A 16 -13.59 19.22 -8.70
C VAL A 16 -12.88 20.14 -7.70
N TRP A 17 -12.22 21.19 -8.19
CA TRP A 17 -11.42 22.08 -7.37
C TRP A 17 -12.18 23.29 -6.85
N ARG A 18 -13.44 23.49 -7.24
CA ARG A 18 -14.22 24.72 -6.97
C ARG A 18 -14.12 25.17 -5.51
N ASP A 19 -14.41 24.28 -4.58
CA ASP A 19 -14.49 24.62 -3.16
C ASP A 19 -13.10 24.81 -2.54
N THR A 20 -12.14 23.99 -2.93
CA THR A 20 -10.72 24.14 -2.49
C THR A 20 -10.12 25.44 -3.00
N ALA A 21 -10.36 25.79 -4.28
CA ALA A 21 -9.88 27.01 -4.89
C ALA A 21 -10.49 28.27 -4.24
N ALA A 22 -11.79 28.23 -3.92
CA ALA A 22 -12.46 29.32 -3.21
C ALA A 22 -11.82 29.58 -1.84
N ARG A 23 -11.44 28.51 -1.11
CA ARG A 23 -10.81 28.59 0.21
C ARG A 23 -9.40 29.16 0.14
N LEU A 24 -8.56 28.62 -0.74
CA LEU A 24 -7.21 29.14 -0.97
C LEU A 24 -7.23 30.62 -1.40
N THR A 25 -8.21 31.01 -2.22
CA THR A 25 -8.39 32.41 -2.63
C THR A 25 -8.80 33.30 -1.45
N ALA A 26 -9.68 32.81 -0.57
CA ALA A 26 -10.07 33.53 0.65
C ALA A 26 -8.89 33.73 1.62
N GLU A 27 -7.89 32.84 1.60
CA GLU A 27 -6.62 32.97 2.32
C GLU A 27 -5.60 33.89 1.63
N GLY A 28 -5.97 34.49 0.49
CA GLY A 28 -5.14 35.47 -0.23
C GLY A 28 -4.14 34.86 -1.21
N ALA A 29 -4.25 33.57 -1.52
CA ALA A 29 -3.48 32.95 -2.60
C ALA A 29 -4.12 33.24 -3.96
N GLU A 30 -3.31 33.24 -5.01
CA GLU A 30 -3.82 33.18 -6.38
C GLU A 30 -3.98 31.72 -6.79
N VAL A 31 -5.10 31.36 -7.40
CA VAL A 31 -5.40 29.97 -7.73
C VAL A 31 -5.79 29.84 -9.20
N HIS A 32 -5.15 28.89 -9.89
CA HIS A 32 -5.46 28.50 -11.26
C HIS A 32 -5.84 27.03 -11.28
N THR A 33 -7.05 26.71 -11.74
CA THR A 33 -7.48 25.33 -12.00
C THR A 33 -7.27 25.02 -13.47
N VAL A 34 -6.38 24.08 -13.79
CA VAL A 34 -6.00 23.80 -15.18
C VAL A 34 -7.11 23.04 -15.89
N ALA A 35 -7.55 23.58 -17.02
CA ALA A 35 -8.49 22.94 -17.93
C ALA A 35 -7.70 22.19 -19.01
N LEU A 36 -7.38 20.92 -18.75
CA LEU A 36 -6.61 20.09 -19.68
C LEU A 36 -7.42 19.82 -20.97
N THR A 37 -6.75 19.78 -22.11
CA THR A 37 -7.34 19.49 -23.42
C THR A 37 -8.11 18.16 -23.37
N GLY A 38 -9.41 18.19 -23.69
CA GLY A 38 -10.30 17.03 -23.58
C GLY A 38 -10.87 16.74 -22.18
N LEU A 39 -10.35 17.37 -21.11
CA LEU A 39 -10.81 17.20 -19.72
C LEU A 39 -11.20 18.55 -19.10
N GLY A 40 -12.26 19.15 -19.64
CA GLY A 40 -12.75 20.48 -19.25
C GLY A 40 -12.07 21.64 -19.97
N GLY A 41 -10.98 21.40 -20.70
CA GLY A 41 -10.40 22.31 -21.67
C GLY A 41 -11.00 22.15 -23.08
N PRO A 42 -10.45 22.86 -24.08
CA PRO A 42 -10.85 22.73 -25.48
C PRO A 42 -10.71 21.29 -25.99
N LEU A 43 -11.46 20.95 -27.05
CA LEU A 43 -11.19 19.75 -27.83
C LEU A 43 -9.95 19.98 -28.71
N ALA A 44 -9.22 18.92 -29.01
CA ALA A 44 -8.04 19.01 -29.87
C ALA A 44 -8.40 19.56 -31.26
N ASP A 45 -7.60 20.51 -31.75
CA ASP A 45 -7.78 21.07 -33.08
C ASP A 45 -7.65 19.99 -34.15
N GLY A 46 -8.63 19.93 -35.06
CA GLY A 46 -8.59 19.06 -36.25
C GLY A 46 -8.68 17.56 -35.97
N GLY A 47 -9.10 17.13 -34.78
CA GLY A 47 -9.17 15.71 -34.43
C GLY A 47 -7.81 15.06 -34.17
N GLY A 48 -6.79 15.86 -33.83
CA GLY A 48 -5.48 15.35 -33.45
C GLY A 48 -5.55 14.51 -32.16
N ALA A 49 -4.71 13.47 -32.11
CA ALA A 49 -4.50 12.64 -30.94
C ALA A 49 -4.11 13.48 -29.71
N VAL A 50 -4.85 13.36 -28.60
CA VAL A 50 -4.47 13.95 -27.31
C VAL A 50 -3.58 12.98 -26.55
N ASP A 51 -2.39 13.44 -26.19
CA ASP A 51 -1.39 12.65 -25.47
C ASP A 51 -0.83 13.41 -24.24
N LEU A 52 0.13 12.80 -23.54
CA LEU A 52 0.67 13.38 -22.32
C LEU A 52 1.40 14.72 -22.57
N GLU A 53 2.03 14.89 -23.74
CA GLU A 53 2.72 16.15 -24.06
C GLU A 53 1.73 17.29 -24.34
N THR A 54 0.55 16.98 -24.88
CA THR A 54 -0.55 17.95 -24.96
C THR A 54 -0.93 18.47 -23.57
N HIS A 55 -1.13 17.58 -22.60
CA HIS A 55 -1.48 17.98 -21.23
C HIS A 55 -0.34 18.68 -20.49
N ILE A 56 0.92 18.32 -20.77
CA ILE A 56 2.09 19.06 -20.27
C ILE A 56 2.08 20.50 -20.81
N ALA A 57 1.76 20.69 -22.10
CA ALA A 57 1.70 22.02 -22.72
C ALA A 57 0.61 22.90 -22.08
N ASP A 58 -0.54 22.32 -21.74
CA ASP A 58 -1.62 23.03 -21.02
C ASP A 58 -1.15 23.55 -19.66
N VAL A 59 -0.45 22.73 -18.88
CA VAL A 59 0.10 23.13 -17.57
C VAL A 59 1.20 24.18 -17.74
N LEU A 60 2.08 24.03 -18.75
CA LEU A 60 3.13 25.01 -19.05
C LEU A 60 2.56 26.39 -19.37
N ALA A 61 1.48 26.46 -20.15
CA ALA A 61 0.85 27.74 -20.50
C ALA A 61 0.36 28.48 -19.25
N VAL A 62 -0.20 27.77 -18.27
CA VAL A 62 -0.63 28.35 -16.99
C VAL A 62 0.56 28.78 -16.14
N ILE A 63 1.62 27.96 -16.06
CA ILE A 63 2.87 28.32 -15.36
C ILE A 63 3.46 29.60 -15.95
N ASP A 64 3.58 29.68 -17.28
CA ASP A 64 4.20 30.80 -17.97
C ASP A 64 3.36 32.09 -17.82
N ALA A 65 2.02 31.98 -17.80
CA ALA A 65 1.13 33.11 -17.53
C ALA A 65 1.17 33.58 -16.06
N ALA A 66 1.39 32.65 -15.12
CA ALA A 66 1.44 32.94 -13.69
C ALA A 66 2.87 33.26 -13.18
N ALA A 67 3.90 33.09 -14.00
CA ALA A 67 5.27 33.39 -13.61
C ALA A 67 5.49 34.89 -13.36
N GLY A 68 6.35 35.24 -12.41
CA GLY A 68 6.72 36.62 -12.14
C GLY A 68 7.60 36.77 -10.91
N PRO A 69 8.32 37.90 -10.77
CA PRO A 69 9.20 38.14 -9.62
C PRO A 69 8.41 38.15 -8.29
N GLY A 70 8.94 37.48 -7.26
CA GLY A 70 8.33 37.42 -5.92
C GLY A 70 7.11 36.49 -5.79
N ARG A 71 6.86 35.65 -6.80
CA ARG A 71 5.78 34.65 -6.83
C ARG A 71 6.36 33.26 -6.61
N GLY A 72 5.79 32.52 -5.66
CA GLY A 72 6.11 31.11 -5.44
C GLY A 72 5.01 30.24 -6.02
N ILE A 73 5.32 29.44 -7.05
CA ILE A 73 4.35 28.55 -7.69
C ILE A 73 4.34 27.21 -6.97
N VAL A 74 3.17 26.79 -6.51
CA VAL A 74 2.89 25.46 -5.96
C VAL A 74 2.05 24.71 -6.98
N LEU A 75 2.61 23.66 -7.56
CA LEU A 75 1.90 22.78 -8.48
C LEU A 75 1.26 21.65 -7.69
N VAL A 76 -0.04 21.43 -7.87
CA VAL A 76 -0.78 20.34 -7.21
C VAL A 76 -1.30 19.40 -8.28
N GLY A 77 -0.81 18.17 -8.28
CA GLY A 77 -1.29 17.10 -9.15
C GLY A 77 -2.09 16.09 -8.36
N HIS A 78 -3.36 15.92 -8.70
CA HIS A 78 -4.20 14.84 -8.18
C HIS A 78 -4.17 13.66 -9.13
N ASP A 79 -3.96 12.44 -8.63
CA ASP A 79 -4.03 11.20 -9.43
C ASP A 79 -3.21 11.32 -10.73
N TYR A 80 -3.79 11.07 -11.90
CA TYR A 80 -3.22 11.25 -13.23
C TYR A 80 -2.59 12.63 -13.42
N GLY A 81 -3.23 13.68 -12.87
CA GLY A 81 -2.80 15.07 -12.97
C GLY A 81 -1.38 15.33 -12.49
N ILE A 82 -0.78 14.43 -11.70
CA ILE A 82 0.63 14.51 -11.34
C ILE A 82 1.58 14.35 -12.54
N HIS A 83 1.21 13.57 -13.56
CA HIS A 83 2.07 13.31 -14.72
C HIS A 83 2.33 14.59 -15.54
N PRO A 84 1.29 15.34 -16.00
CA PRO A 84 1.53 16.59 -16.68
C PRO A 84 2.17 17.66 -15.76
N VAL A 85 1.87 17.64 -14.45
CA VAL A 85 2.54 18.50 -13.47
C VAL A 85 4.04 18.27 -13.44
N LEU A 86 4.50 17.02 -13.38
CA LEU A 86 5.93 16.69 -13.34
C LEU A 86 6.63 17.04 -14.65
N GLY A 87 6.01 16.74 -15.79
CA GLY A 87 6.56 17.10 -17.09
C GLY A 87 6.73 18.62 -17.26
N ALA A 88 5.75 19.41 -16.80
CA ALA A 88 5.82 20.86 -16.83
C ALA A 88 6.83 21.42 -15.81
N ALA A 89 6.84 20.87 -14.60
CA ALA A 89 7.77 21.25 -13.54
C ALA A 89 9.22 21.01 -13.94
N ASP A 90 9.53 19.87 -14.57
CA ASP A 90 10.89 19.56 -15.04
C ASP A 90 11.39 20.60 -16.06
N ARG A 91 10.51 21.06 -16.95
CA ARG A 91 10.80 22.10 -17.96
C ARG A 91 10.85 23.52 -17.38
N ARG A 92 10.37 23.74 -16.14
CA ARG A 92 10.27 25.04 -15.46
C ARG A 92 10.75 25.00 -14.01
N ALA A 93 11.68 24.09 -13.67
CA ALA A 93 12.00 23.77 -12.27
C ALA A 93 12.36 24.99 -11.41
N ARG A 94 13.05 25.99 -12.00
CA ARG A 94 13.43 27.24 -11.33
C ARG A 94 12.27 28.15 -10.95
N SER A 95 11.12 28.00 -11.60
CA SER A 95 9.91 28.78 -11.31
C SER A 95 9.02 28.12 -10.26
N ILE A 96 9.27 26.85 -9.94
CA ILE A 96 8.41 26.05 -9.06
C ILE A 96 8.98 26.07 -7.64
N ALA A 97 8.17 26.51 -6.69
CA ALA A 97 8.52 26.52 -5.28
C ALA A 97 8.29 25.16 -4.63
N ARG A 98 7.24 24.43 -5.06
CA ARG A 98 6.88 23.12 -4.53
C ARG A 98 5.97 22.34 -5.48
N ILE A 99 6.07 21.01 -5.43
CA ILE A 99 5.14 20.09 -6.07
C ILE A 99 4.38 19.34 -4.97
N VAL A 100 3.06 19.29 -5.08
CA VAL A 100 2.18 18.53 -4.21
C VAL A 100 1.58 17.36 -4.98
N TYR A 101 1.86 16.16 -4.48
CA TYR A 101 1.34 14.89 -4.94
C TYR A 101 0.07 14.61 -4.11
N LEU A 102 -1.09 14.97 -4.65
CA LEU A 102 -2.36 14.76 -3.97
C LEU A 102 -2.89 13.38 -4.31
N ASP A 103 -2.88 12.51 -3.30
CA ASP A 103 -3.30 11.11 -3.38
C ASP A 103 -2.83 10.39 -4.65
N SER A 104 -1.54 10.55 -4.94
CA SER A 104 -0.85 10.01 -6.11
C SER A 104 0.53 9.49 -5.72
N GLY A 105 1.02 8.52 -6.49
CA GLY A 105 2.42 8.07 -6.38
C GLY A 105 3.41 9.13 -6.87
N MET A 106 4.71 8.88 -6.67
CA MET A 106 5.80 9.73 -7.19
C MET A 106 6.48 9.05 -8.39
N PRO A 107 5.88 9.11 -9.61
CA PRO A 107 6.37 8.37 -10.77
C PRO A 107 7.76 8.85 -11.19
N GLN A 108 8.58 7.89 -11.61
CA GLN A 108 9.93 8.14 -12.15
C GLN A 108 9.88 8.37 -13.66
N ASP A 109 11.00 8.80 -14.24
CA ASP A 109 11.15 8.89 -15.69
C ASP A 109 10.79 7.55 -16.36
N GLY A 110 10.03 7.64 -17.45
CA GLY A 110 9.57 6.50 -18.23
C GLY A 110 8.36 5.76 -17.68
N VAL A 111 7.86 6.09 -16.48
CA VAL A 111 6.64 5.47 -15.93
C VAL A 111 5.40 6.14 -16.56
N PRO A 112 4.52 5.39 -17.25
CA PRO A 112 3.26 5.92 -17.77
C PRO A 112 2.19 6.00 -16.68
N ALA A 113 1.20 6.87 -16.85
CA ALA A 113 0.18 7.09 -15.82
C ALA A 113 -0.73 5.88 -15.56
N VAL A 114 -0.95 5.03 -16.56
CA VAL A 114 -1.68 3.77 -16.38
C VAL A 114 -1.06 2.88 -15.31
N ALA A 115 0.24 3.00 -15.03
CA ALA A 115 0.91 2.23 -13.98
C ALA A 115 0.45 2.61 -12.57
N ALA A 116 -0.12 3.80 -12.39
CA ALA A 116 -0.68 4.25 -11.12
C ALA A 116 -2.11 3.74 -10.86
N VAL A 117 -2.77 3.17 -11.87
CA VAL A 117 -4.13 2.61 -11.73
C VAL A 117 -4.07 1.37 -10.83
N PRO A 118 -4.75 1.37 -9.67
CA PRO A 118 -4.75 0.24 -8.75
C PRO A 118 -5.19 -1.09 -9.37
N ASP A 119 -6.34 -1.08 -10.05
CA ASP A 119 -7.00 -2.26 -10.59
C ASP A 119 -6.19 -2.85 -11.75
N GLN A 120 -5.66 -4.06 -11.56
CA GLN A 120 -4.86 -4.76 -12.58
C GLN A 120 -5.68 -5.11 -13.82
N LEU A 121 -6.93 -5.57 -13.65
CA LEU A 121 -7.79 -5.92 -14.78
C LEU A 121 -8.09 -4.67 -15.60
N LEU A 122 -8.32 -3.54 -14.93
CA LEU A 122 -8.48 -2.26 -15.61
C LEU A 122 -7.21 -1.87 -16.39
N ARG A 123 -6.01 -2.04 -15.82
CA ARG A 123 -4.76 -1.79 -16.56
C ARG A 123 -4.64 -2.66 -17.82
N GLU A 124 -5.03 -3.92 -17.73
CA GLU A 124 -5.05 -4.86 -18.85
C GLU A 124 -6.10 -4.46 -19.90
N GLU A 125 -7.33 -4.11 -19.49
CA GLU A 125 -8.39 -3.61 -20.36
C GLU A 125 -7.96 -2.34 -21.13
N VAL A 126 -7.27 -1.42 -20.46
CA VAL A 126 -6.73 -0.20 -21.07
C VAL A 126 -5.65 -0.55 -22.11
N ALA A 127 -4.76 -1.48 -21.80
CA ALA A 127 -3.73 -1.95 -22.73
C ALA A 127 -4.33 -2.65 -23.96
N GLU A 128 -5.32 -3.52 -23.77
CA GLU A 128 -6.01 -4.22 -24.85
C GLU A 128 -6.71 -3.24 -25.79
N ARG A 129 -7.44 -2.25 -25.25
CA ARG A 129 -8.11 -1.21 -26.05
C ARG A 129 -7.13 -0.43 -26.91
N ALA A 130 -5.93 -0.17 -26.42
CA ALA A 130 -4.88 0.50 -27.17
C ALA A 130 -4.36 -0.33 -28.36
N THR A 131 -4.39 -1.66 -28.25
CA THR A 131 -4.01 -2.56 -29.34
C THR A 131 -5.13 -2.82 -30.35
N GLY A 132 -6.40 -2.79 -29.90
CA GLY A 132 -7.57 -3.11 -30.72
C GLY A 132 -8.17 -1.94 -31.52
N SER A 133 -7.81 -0.69 -31.22
CA SER A 133 -8.44 0.51 -31.79
C SER A 133 -8.11 0.81 -33.27
N GLY A 134 -7.19 0.09 -33.91
CA GLY A 134 -6.80 0.32 -35.32
C GLY A 134 -6.02 1.62 -35.59
N ASP A 135 -6.24 2.66 -34.78
CA ASP A 135 -5.56 3.97 -34.80
C ASP A 135 -4.35 4.04 -33.83
N GLY A 136 -4.01 2.93 -33.17
CA GLY A 136 -2.93 2.81 -32.20
C GLY A 136 -3.18 3.56 -30.88
N ILE A 137 -2.13 3.69 -30.05
CA ILE A 137 -2.13 4.34 -28.71
C ILE A 137 -2.69 5.79 -28.75
N ARG A 138 -2.67 6.42 -29.92
CA ARG A 138 -2.92 7.86 -30.11
C ARG A 138 -4.39 8.22 -30.40
N GLY A 139 -5.22 7.30 -30.89
CA GLY A 139 -6.56 7.65 -31.38
C GLY A 139 -7.75 7.32 -30.48
N GLY A 140 -7.56 6.54 -29.42
CA GLY A 140 -8.67 6.03 -28.59
C GLY A 140 -8.90 6.82 -27.30
N GLU A 141 -10.12 6.74 -26.78
CA GLU A 141 -10.52 7.29 -25.48
C GLU A 141 -11.10 6.17 -24.60
N LEU A 142 -10.91 6.29 -23.29
CA LEU A 142 -11.66 5.51 -22.30
C LEU A 142 -12.95 6.25 -21.98
N PRO A 143 -14.12 5.58 -22.01
CA PRO A 143 -15.36 6.18 -21.54
C PRO A 143 -15.26 6.53 -20.05
N PRO A 144 -15.96 7.58 -19.61
CA PRO A 144 -16.00 7.94 -18.20
C PRO A 144 -16.64 6.82 -17.37
N PRO A 145 -16.22 6.63 -16.10
CA PRO A 145 -16.79 5.62 -15.22
C PRO A 145 -18.27 5.86 -14.96
N ALA A 146 -19.06 4.79 -14.96
CA ALA A 146 -20.38 4.81 -14.35
C ALA A 146 -20.25 4.99 -12.83
N ARG A 147 -21.38 5.34 -12.19
CA ARG A 147 -21.42 5.67 -10.76
C ARG A 147 -20.84 4.57 -9.86
N ASP A 148 -21.13 3.32 -10.17
CA ASP A 148 -20.68 2.13 -9.45
C ASP A 148 -19.28 1.65 -9.84
N GLU A 149 -18.67 2.25 -10.88
CA GLU A 149 -17.32 1.93 -11.34
C GLU A 149 -16.24 2.82 -10.73
N TRP A 150 -16.59 3.94 -10.09
CA TRP A 150 -15.64 4.82 -9.40
C TRP A 150 -14.72 4.11 -8.39
N PRO A 151 -15.17 3.13 -7.59
CA PRO A 151 -14.30 2.36 -6.70
C PRO A 151 -13.14 1.63 -7.39
N ARG A 152 -13.18 1.43 -8.72
CA ARG A 152 -12.05 0.87 -9.49
C ARG A 152 -10.90 1.87 -9.67
N TRP A 153 -11.21 3.17 -9.61
CA TRP A 153 -10.25 4.27 -9.77
C TRP A 153 -9.73 4.78 -8.42
N GLY A 154 -10.54 4.68 -7.36
CA GLY A 154 -10.13 5.04 -6.01
C GLY A 154 -11.28 4.94 -5.02
N SER A 155 -10.95 4.91 -3.72
CA SER A 155 -11.91 4.88 -2.62
C SER A 155 -12.85 6.09 -2.67
N THR A 156 -14.15 5.86 -2.64
CA THR A 156 -15.17 6.92 -2.58
C THR A 156 -15.52 7.34 -1.15
N ALA A 157 -14.78 6.85 -0.16
CA ALA A 157 -14.98 7.18 1.25
C ALA A 157 -14.99 8.71 1.49
N GLY A 158 -15.92 9.18 2.31
CA GLY A 158 -16.08 10.61 2.62
C GLY A 158 -16.88 11.41 1.59
N LEU A 159 -17.17 10.88 0.40
CA LEU A 159 -18.07 11.54 -0.55
C LEU A 159 -19.52 11.44 -0.09
N SER A 160 -20.26 12.54 -0.25
CA SER A 160 -21.72 12.50 -0.19
C SER A 160 -22.30 11.93 -1.50
N GLU A 161 -23.51 11.39 -1.45
CA GLU A 161 -24.20 10.91 -2.66
C GLU A 161 -24.27 12.00 -3.75
N ALA A 162 -24.53 13.25 -3.37
CA ALA A 162 -24.57 14.37 -4.30
C ALA A 162 -23.20 14.69 -4.93
N ALA A 163 -22.11 14.52 -4.16
CA ALA A 163 -20.76 14.69 -4.67
C ALA A 163 -20.39 13.57 -5.66
N LEU A 164 -20.77 12.32 -5.36
CA LEU A 164 -20.56 11.18 -6.26
C LEU A 164 -21.39 11.30 -7.56
N ASP A 165 -22.64 11.77 -7.45
CA ASP A 165 -23.50 12.04 -8.61
C ASP A 165 -22.92 13.16 -9.47
N GLY A 166 -22.43 14.24 -8.84
CA GLY A 166 -21.77 15.34 -9.54
C GLY A 166 -20.46 14.93 -10.22
N LEU A 167 -19.64 14.12 -9.55
CA LEU A 167 -18.42 13.54 -10.09
C LEU A 167 -18.73 12.70 -11.34
N THR A 168 -19.75 11.86 -11.28
CA THR A 168 -20.20 11.02 -12.41
C THR A 168 -20.74 11.86 -13.56
N ALA A 169 -21.62 12.83 -13.27
CA ALA A 169 -22.29 13.63 -14.29
C ALA A 169 -21.36 14.57 -15.08
N LEU A 170 -20.22 14.95 -14.48
CA LEU A 170 -19.23 15.85 -15.08
C LEU A 170 -17.97 15.13 -15.58
N ALA A 171 -17.95 13.80 -15.51
CA ALA A 171 -16.84 13.01 -16.00
C ALA A 171 -16.74 13.07 -17.54
N ALA A 172 -15.52 13.21 -18.05
CA ALA A 172 -15.22 13.27 -19.47
C ALA A 172 -14.44 12.01 -19.92
N PRO A 173 -14.55 11.57 -21.18
CA PRO A 173 -13.69 10.50 -21.70
C PRO A 173 -12.19 10.83 -21.53
N GLN A 174 -11.39 9.84 -21.17
CA GLN A 174 -9.94 9.99 -20.99
C GLN A 174 -9.18 9.56 -22.24
N PRO A 175 -8.41 10.45 -22.90
CA PRO A 175 -7.60 10.05 -24.06
C PRO A 175 -6.52 9.02 -23.71
N LEU A 176 -6.46 7.89 -24.41
CA LEU A 176 -5.53 6.79 -24.10
C LEU A 176 -4.06 7.21 -24.17
N GLY A 177 -3.72 8.11 -25.09
CA GLY A 177 -2.36 8.62 -25.25
C GLY A 177 -1.83 9.27 -23.97
N THR A 178 -2.70 9.87 -23.16
CA THR A 178 -2.33 10.50 -21.89
C THR A 178 -1.97 9.50 -20.80
N LEU A 179 -2.60 8.32 -20.81
CA LEU A 179 -2.36 7.28 -19.80
C LEU A 179 -1.19 6.37 -20.17
N LEU A 180 -1.00 6.12 -21.46
CA LEU A 180 -0.08 5.10 -21.97
C LEU A 180 1.29 5.66 -22.36
N GLN A 181 1.37 6.95 -22.69
CA GLN A 181 2.65 7.57 -23.04
C GLN A 181 3.58 7.63 -21.81
N PRO A 182 4.81 7.11 -21.91
CA PRO A 182 5.79 7.24 -20.85
C PRO A 182 6.10 8.70 -20.54
N LEU A 183 6.12 9.05 -19.24
CA LEU A 183 6.61 10.35 -18.79
C LEU A 183 8.08 10.52 -19.16
N ARG A 184 8.47 11.72 -19.61
CA ARG A 184 9.87 12.06 -19.93
C ARG A 184 10.36 13.23 -19.08
N LEU A 185 11.38 12.97 -18.27
CA LEU A 185 12.00 13.92 -17.35
C LEU A 185 13.50 14.04 -17.63
N THR A 186 14.02 15.26 -17.57
CA THR A 186 15.47 15.55 -17.63
C THR A 186 16.16 15.33 -16.28
N GLY A 187 15.39 15.25 -15.19
CA GLY A 187 15.86 15.13 -13.82
C GLY A 187 15.91 16.47 -13.07
N ALA A 188 15.62 17.60 -13.75
CA ALA A 188 15.59 18.92 -13.14
C ALA A 188 14.52 19.03 -12.03
N VAL A 189 13.42 18.28 -12.16
CA VAL A 189 12.34 18.24 -11.15
C VAL A 189 12.78 17.65 -9.81
N ALA A 190 13.84 16.83 -9.77
CA ALA A 190 14.30 16.16 -8.55
C ALA A 190 14.74 17.15 -7.46
N GLU A 191 15.22 18.33 -7.84
CA GLU A 191 15.66 19.40 -6.92
C GLU A 191 14.49 20.20 -6.34
N VAL A 192 13.27 20.04 -6.88
CA VAL A 192 12.10 20.79 -6.42
C VAL A 192 11.56 20.17 -5.13
N PRO A 193 11.28 20.95 -4.07
CA PRO A 193 10.64 20.43 -2.87
C PRO A 193 9.30 19.75 -3.16
N ALA A 194 9.05 18.63 -2.49
CA ALA A 194 7.88 17.80 -2.73
C ALA A 194 7.04 17.63 -1.45
N THR A 195 5.73 17.54 -1.61
CA THR A 195 4.80 17.18 -0.53
C THR A 195 3.83 16.10 -1.00
N GLY A 196 3.70 15.01 -0.26
CA GLY A 196 2.60 14.06 -0.42
C GLY A 196 1.42 14.45 0.45
N VAL A 197 0.21 14.45 -0.09
CA VAL A 197 -1.02 14.51 0.70
C VAL A 197 -1.72 13.17 0.54
N LEU A 198 -1.69 12.35 1.59
CA LEU A 198 -2.12 10.96 1.61
C LEU A 198 -3.57 10.88 2.07
N CYS A 199 -4.45 10.29 1.26
CA CYS A 199 -5.82 10.01 1.67
C CYS A 199 -5.88 8.62 2.32
N THR A 200 -5.95 8.57 3.66
CA THR A 200 -5.77 7.31 4.41
C THR A 200 -6.92 6.33 4.23
N ALA A 201 -8.10 6.75 3.75
CA ALA A 201 -9.15 5.79 3.37
C ALA A 201 -8.98 5.27 1.92
N ASN A 202 -7.94 5.68 1.19
CA ASN A 202 -7.61 5.21 -0.15
C ASN A 202 -6.29 4.43 -0.22
N GLY A 203 -5.31 4.75 0.64
CA GLY A 203 -3.99 4.15 0.58
C GLY A 203 -3.19 4.35 1.87
N PRO A 204 -1.88 4.03 1.86
CA PRO A 204 -1.06 4.03 3.05
C PRO A 204 -0.87 5.43 3.64
N GLY A 205 -0.97 5.52 4.97
CA GLY A 205 -0.51 6.67 5.73
C GLY A 205 1.02 6.75 5.90
N VAL A 206 1.46 7.80 6.57
CA VAL A 206 2.85 8.13 6.91
C VAL A 206 3.56 7.00 7.64
N GLU A 207 2.89 6.34 8.60
CA GLU A 207 3.49 5.24 9.36
C GLU A 207 3.84 4.06 8.45
N MET A 208 2.94 3.70 7.52
CA MET A 208 3.21 2.64 6.55
C MET A 208 4.29 3.05 5.54
N LEU A 209 4.31 4.32 5.11
CA LEU A 209 5.42 4.83 4.29
C LEU A 209 6.76 4.76 5.04
N GLN A 210 6.80 5.06 6.35
CA GLN A 210 8.02 4.91 7.14
C GLN A 210 8.49 3.45 7.18
N ILE A 211 7.58 2.49 7.35
CA ILE A 211 7.90 1.06 7.28
C ILE A 211 8.47 0.71 5.91
N MET A 212 7.87 1.20 4.83
CA MET A 212 8.36 0.99 3.48
C MET A 212 9.75 1.61 3.27
N VAL A 213 10.04 2.79 3.83
CA VAL A 213 11.39 3.39 3.78
C VAL A 213 12.40 2.56 4.56
N ASP A 214 12.04 2.09 5.76
CA ASP A 214 12.92 1.30 6.63
C ASP A 214 13.31 -0.05 6.00
N VAL A 215 12.39 -0.68 5.26
CA VAL A 215 12.58 -1.98 4.58
C VAL A 215 13.06 -1.81 3.13
N GLY A 216 12.89 -0.61 2.59
CA GLY A 216 12.83 -0.29 1.17
C GLY A 216 14.16 -0.23 0.42
N THR A 217 14.04 0.07 -0.86
CA THR A 217 15.16 0.28 -1.79
C THR A 217 15.66 1.73 -1.71
N PRO A 218 16.82 2.06 -2.31
CA PRO A 218 17.24 3.45 -2.48
C PRO A 218 16.18 4.35 -3.16
N ALA A 219 15.29 3.79 -3.98
CA ALA A 219 14.21 4.56 -4.59
C ALA A 219 13.18 5.04 -3.55
N LEU A 220 12.91 4.26 -2.50
CA LEU A 220 12.05 4.68 -1.39
C LEU A 220 12.76 5.64 -0.43
N ALA A 221 14.10 5.61 -0.37
CA ALA A 221 14.87 6.57 0.43
C ALA A 221 14.65 8.03 0.00
N ALA A 222 14.30 8.27 -1.27
CA ALA A 222 13.91 9.60 -1.77
C ALA A 222 12.73 10.19 -0.98
N LEU A 223 11.80 9.36 -0.49
CA LEU A 223 10.66 9.80 0.32
C LEU A 223 11.09 10.38 1.68
N ALA A 224 12.29 10.05 2.17
CA ALA A 224 12.83 10.54 3.43
C ALA A 224 13.83 11.69 3.27
N GLU A 225 14.02 12.21 2.05
CA GLU A 225 14.87 13.38 1.85
C GLU A 225 14.28 14.61 2.55
N ALA A 226 15.15 15.49 3.08
CA ALA A 226 14.73 16.63 3.92
C ALA A 226 13.74 17.60 3.24
N ARG A 227 13.69 17.60 1.91
CA ARG A 227 12.79 18.42 1.08
C ARG A 227 11.39 17.83 0.89
N VAL A 228 11.21 16.56 1.24
CA VAL A 228 9.95 15.82 1.14
C VAL A 228 9.19 15.89 2.46
N THR A 229 7.90 16.16 2.37
CA THR A 229 6.98 16.27 3.53
C THR A 229 5.66 15.57 3.22
N PHE A 230 4.91 15.20 4.25
CA PHE A 230 3.65 14.48 4.12
C PHE A 230 2.56 15.07 5.00
N PHE A 231 1.34 15.05 4.49
CA PHE A 231 0.10 15.28 5.23
C PHE A 231 -0.82 14.08 5.05
N GLU A 232 -1.70 13.86 6.02
CA GLU A 232 -2.74 12.84 5.95
C GLU A 232 -4.12 13.48 6.02
N LEU A 233 -5.04 13.00 5.19
CA LEU A 233 -6.45 13.36 5.23
C LEU A 233 -7.28 12.08 5.42
N PRO A 234 -8.19 12.03 6.40
CA PRO A 234 -8.99 10.84 6.71
C PRO A 234 -10.18 10.70 5.74
N THR A 235 -9.89 10.59 4.44
CA THR A 235 -10.88 10.50 3.38
C THR A 235 -10.40 9.60 2.24
N GLY A 236 -11.27 9.35 1.26
CA GLY A 236 -10.95 8.62 0.04
C GLY A 236 -10.26 9.47 -1.03
N HIS A 237 -10.30 9.00 -2.27
CA HIS A 237 -9.46 9.47 -3.37
C HIS A 237 -9.76 10.91 -3.86
N TRP A 238 -10.91 11.48 -3.49
CA TRP A 238 -11.33 12.82 -3.92
C TRP A 238 -11.46 13.80 -2.73
N PRO A 239 -10.35 14.20 -2.09
CA PRO A 239 -10.35 15.10 -0.94
C PRO A 239 -10.88 16.51 -1.28
N MET A 240 -10.75 16.95 -2.53
CA MET A 240 -11.29 18.23 -3.00
C MET A 240 -12.82 18.29 -2.97
N LEU A 241 -13.50 17.14 -2.96
CA LEU A 241 -14.96 17.01 -2.85
C LEU A 241 -15.42 16.61 -1.45
N SER A 242 -14.63 15.81 -0.74
CA SER A 242 -15.01 15.26 0.57
C SER A 242 -14.59 16.13 1.75
N CYS A 243 -13.42 16.78 1.70
CA CYS A 243 -12.90 17.61 2.78
C CYS A 243 -12.11 18.85 2.30
N PRO A 244 -12.71 19.73 1.48
CA PRO A 244 -12.00 20.86 0.86
C PRO A 244 -11.36 21.85 1.86
N ASP A 245 -11.91 21.99 3.07
CA ASP A 245 -11.35 22.78 4.16
C ASP A 245 -9.99 22.25 4.60
N ALA A 246 -9.95 20.95 4.92
CA ALA A 246 -8.75 20.28 5.41
C ALA A 246 -7.67 20.22 4.30
N LEU A 247 -8.10 19.98 3.05
CA LEU A 247 -7.21 20.01 1.91
C LEU A 247 -6.60 21.41 1.69
N ALA A 248 -7.40 22.48 1.70
CA ALA A 248 -6.89 23.84 1.56
C ALA A 248 -5.86 24.18 2.65
N GLY A 249 -6.14 23.82 3.91
CA GLY A 249 -5.20 23.99 5.02
C GLY A 249 -3.88 23.25 4.81
N ALA A 250 -3.94 21.97 4.39
CA ALA A 250 -2.75 21.18 4.09
C ALA A 250 -1.94 21.78 2.94
N LEU A 251 -2.59 22.29 1.88
CA LEU A 251 -1.92 22.94 0.75
C LEU A 251 -1.24 24.27 1.16
N THR A 252 -1.89 25.07 2.00
CA THR A 252 -1.30 26.30 2.56
C THR A 252 -0.09 26.01 3.43
N GLU A 253 -0.17 25.00 4.29
CA GLU A 253 0.96 24.59 5.13
C GLU A 253 2.11 24.00 4.29
N ALA A 254 1.78 23.15 3.32
CA ALA A 254 2.74 22.60 2.36
C ALA A 254 3.49 23.71 1.62
N ALA A 255 2.80 24.76 1.16
CA ALA A 255 3.42 25.90 0.47
C ALA A 255 4.51 26.59 1.32
N SER A 256 4.40 26.53 2.65
CA SER A 256 5.41 27.04 3.59
C SER A 256 6.49 26.02 4.00
N GLY A 257 6.41 24.78 3.50
CA GLY A 257 7.34 23.69 3.79
C GLY A 257 7.05 22.92 5.09
N GLY A 258 5.83 23.04 5.62
CA GLY A 258 5.35 22.23 6.74
C GLY A 258 4.96 20.81 6.33
N GLY A 259 4.41 20.05 7.28
CA GLY A 259 4.11 18.62 7.14
C GLY A 259 5.14 17.69 7.79
N HIS A 260 4.79 16.42 7.89
CA HIS A 260 5.59 15.36 8.49
C HIS A 260 6.78 14.99 7.59
N ARG A 261 7.95 14.74 8.17
CA ARG A 261 9.12 14.22 7.44
C ARG A 261 9.40 12.79 7.88
N LEU A 262 9.53 11.89 6.91
CA LEU A 262 10.01 10.54 7.19
C LEU A 262 11.47 10.59 7.67
N THR A 263 11.85 9.60 8.47
CA THR A 263 13.22 9.44 8.95
C THR A 263 14.01 8.61 7.95
N PRO A 264 15.19 9.06 7.50
CA PRO A 264 16.07 8.26 6.64
C PRO A 264 16.54 6.98 7.35
N ALA A 265 16.67 5.88 6.60
CA ALA A 265 17.16 4.61 7.12
C ALA A 265 18.58 4.70 7.72
N ASP A 266 19.46 5.52 7.13
CA ASP A 266 20.88 5.66 7.52
C ASP A 266 21.12 6.64 8.69
N ALA A 267 20.08 7.09 9.40
CA ALA A 267 20.19 8.05 10.50
C ALA A 267 20.85 7.48 11.79
N GLY A 268 21.68 6.43 11.68
CA GLY A 268 22.36 5.78 12.81
C GLY A 268 21.42 4.95 13.70
N ARG A 269 20.22 4.61 13.22
CA ARG A 269 19.19 3.85 13.94
C ARG A 269 19.02 2.47 13.30
N THR A 270 18.90 1.43 14.11
CA THR A 270 18.50 0.10 13.63
C THR A 270 17.05 0.14 13.12
N PRO A 271 16.79 -0.21 11.85
CA PRO A 271 15.44 -0.33 11.29
C PRO A 271 14.54 -1.19 12.19
N ALA A 272 13.25 -0.87 12.26
CA ALA A 272 12.32 -1.54 13.18
C ALA A 272 12.38 -3.07 13.08
N HIS A 273 12.35 -3.62 11.87
CA HIS A 273 12.38 -5.06 11.60
C HIS A 273 13.71 -5.75 11.98
N LEU A 274 14.78 -5.00 12.27
CA LEU A 274 16.09 -5.51 12.69
C LEU A 274 16.38 -5.28 14.18
N ARG A 275 15.47 -4.64 14.93
CA ARG A 275 15.64 -4.49 16.38
C ARG A 275 15.42 -5.85 17.06
N PRO A 276 15.98 -6.05 18.27
CA PRO A 276 15.82 -7.31 19.00
C PRO A 276 14.36 -7.70 19.17
N PHE A 277 14.09 -9.00 19.08
CA PHE A 277 12.79 -9.57 19.45
C PHE A 277 12.48 -9.25 20.92
N LEU A 278 11.21 -8.97 21.22
CA LEU A 278 10.83 -8.58 22.57
C LEU A 278 11.23 -9.62 23.63
N LEU A 279 11.08 -10.92 23.37
CA LEU A 279 11.37 -11.99 24.34
C LEU A 279 12.86 -12.33 24.33
N ASP A 280 13.40 -12.56 25.53
CA ASP A 280 14.75 -13.13 25.68
C ASP A 280 14.68 -14.65 25.49
N VAL A 281 14.98 -15.09 24.27
CA VAL A 281 14.89 -16.50 23.86
C VAL A 281 16.29 -17.07 23.64
N PRO A 282 16.65 -18.21 24.25
CA PRO A 282 17.97 -18.81 24.07
C PRO A 282 18.34 -19.05 22.60
N GLU A 283 19.63 -18.91 22.29
CA GLU A 283 20.18 -19.26 20.97
C GLU A 283 19.99 -20.73 20.69
N ARG A 284 19.48 -21.05 19.50
CA ARG A 284 19.37 -22.41 18.98
C ARG A 284 19.91 -22.44 17.54
N PRO A 285 20.73 -23.45 17.19
CA PRO A 285 21.17 -23.63 15.80
C PRO A 285 19.97 -23.73 14.85
N ARG A 286 20.17 -23.29 13.62
CA ARG A 286 19.20 -23.45 12.54
C ARG A 286 19.81 -24.19 11.36
N GLU A 287 19.02 -25.05 10.75
CA GLU A 287 19.40 -25.82 9.57
C GLU A 287 18.70 -25.25 8.34
N ARG A 288 19.49 -24.70 7.39
CA ARG A 288 18.97 -24.05 6.18
C ARG A 288 18.89 -25.03 5.02
N THR A 289 17.70 -25.16 4.43
CA THR A 289 17.44 -25.94 3.21
C THR A 289 16.56 -25.12 2.28
N GLY A 290 17.08 -24.76 1.10
CA GLY A 290 16.36 -23.90 0.15
C GLY A 290 15.98 -22.55 0.76
N ASN A 291 14.69 -22.21 0.71
CA ASN A 291 14.13 -20.99 1.29
C ASN A 291 13.70 -21.13 2.76
N THR A 292 13.90 -22.28 3.42
CA THR A 292 13.48 -22.55 4.80
C THR A 292 14.66 -22.75 5.75
N ASP A 293 14.50 -22.31 7.00
CA ASP A 293 15.41 -22.58 8.10
C ASP A 293 14.63 -23.28 9.23
N LEU A 294 15.13 -24.43 9.70
CA LEU A 294 14.54 -25.21 10.79
C LEU A 294 15.27 -24.97 12.11
N HIS A 295 14.52 -24.60 13.14
CA HIS A 295 14.94 -24.56 14.54
C HIS A 295 14.37 -25.79 15.25
N LEU A 296 15.23 -26.75 15.56
CA LEU A 296 14.81 -28.02 16.13
C LEU A 296 14.67 -27.95 17.67
N PRO A 297 13.65 -28.60 18.24
CA PRO A 297 13.58 -28.84 19.68
C PRO A 297 14.59 -29.90 20.11
N ASP A 298 14.81 -30.01 21.42
CA ASP A 298 15.68 -31.03 21.99
C ASP A 298 14.96 -32.40 22.04
N GLY A 299 15.73 -33.48 21.91
CA GLY A 299 15.21 -34.85 22.00
C GLY A 299 14.77 -35.47 20.65
N PRO A 300 14.44 -36.78 20.66
CA PRO A 300 14.07 -37.50 19.45
C PRO A 300 12.72 -37.03 18.90
N GLY A 301 12.61 -36.88 17.58
CA GLY A 301 11.35 -36.60 16.89
C GLY A 301 10.56 -37.87 16.53
N PRO A 302 9.51 -37.76 15.68
CA PRO A 302 9.07 -36.53 15.01
C PRO A 302 8.36 -35.55 15.96
N HIS A 303 8.54 -34.26 15.70
CA HIS A 303 7.99 -33.16 16.48
C HIS A 303 6.94 -32.39 15.66
N PRO A 304 5.89 -31.82 16.28
CA PRO A 304 4.98 -30.94 15.55
C PRO A 304 5.74 -29.70 15.05
N ALA A 305 5.23 -29.01 14.03
CA ALA A 305 5.92 -27.86 13.43
C ALA A 305 5.06 -26.60 13.37
N VAL A 306 5.71 -25.44 13.46
CA VAL A 306 5.11 -24.12 13.25
C VAL A 306 5.90 -23.41 12.15
N VAL A 307 5.22 -23.09 11.05
CA VAL A 307 5.81 -22.40 9.89
C VAL A 307 5.43 -20.93 9.93
N PHE A 308 6.43 -20.05 10.10
CA PHE A 308 6.26 -18.61 10.16
C PHE A 308 6.42 -17.99 8.77
N VAL A 309 5.35 -17.35 8.29
CA VAL A 309 5.23 -16.73 6.96
C VAL A 309 5.27 -15.21 7.13
N HIS A 310 6.35 -14.58 6.67
CA HIS A 310 6.57 -13.15 6.85
C HIS A 310 5.56 -12.26 6.12
N GLY A 311 5.53 -10.99 6.52
CA GLY A 311 4.74 -9.96 5.83
C GLY A 311 5.41 -9.42 4.57
N GLY A 312 4.74 -8.53 3.86
CA GLY A 312 5.32 -7.85 2.70
C GLY A 312 4.33 -6.89 2.04
N PRO A 313 4.65 -6.39 0.84
CA PRO A 313 5.81 -6.77 0.04
C PRO A 313 7.16 -6.33 0.63
N VAL A 314 8.21 -7.13 0.39
CA VAL A 314 9.59 -6.83 0.81
C VAL A 314 10.47 -6.78 -0.43
N PRO A 315 11.30 -5.74 -0.65
CA PRO A 315 12.15 -5.69 -1.84
C PRO A 315 13.05 -6.91 -1.99
N ALA A 316 13.28 -7.37 -3.23
CA ALA A 316 14.07 -8.56 -3.53
C ALA A 316 15.54 -8.45 -3.05
N GLU A 317 16.05 -7.22 -3.02
CA GLU A 317 17.38 -6.84 -2.57
C GLU A 317 17.50 -6.64 -1.06
N ALA A 318 16.39 -6.63 -0.30
CA ALA A 318 16.42 -6.38 1.15
C ALA A 318 17.28 -7.44 1.87
N ARG A 319 18.24 -6.99 2.68
CA ARG A 319 19.13 -7.87 3.47
C ARG A 319 19.29 -7.34 4.90
N PRO A 320 19.32 -8.21 5.92
CA PRO A 320 19.05 -9.65 5.86
C PRO A 320 17.61 -9.93 5.39
N THR A 321 17.39 -11.11 4.78
CA THR A 321 16.05 -11.45 4.27
C THR A 321 15.08 -11.72 5.43
N PRO A 322 13.75 -11.69 5.20
CA PRO A 322 12.78 -11.81 6.28
C PRO A 322 12.93 -13.03 7.18
N ARG A 323 13.32 -14.20 6.65
CA ARG A 323 13.58 -15.39 7.50
C ARG A 323 14.67 -15.18 8.55
N ASP A 324 15.55 -14.22 8.33
CA ASP A 324 16.65 -13.86 9.21
C ASP A 324 16.30 -12.71 10.19
N TRP A 325 15.08 -12.15 10.12
CA TRP A 325 14.68 -11.07 11.02
C TRP A 325 14.54 -11.55 12.47
N PRO A 326 14.92 -10.72 13.47
CA PRO A 326 14.81 -11.06 14.89
C PRO A 326 13.42 -11.53 15.31
N THR A 327 12.33 -10.94 14.78
CA THR A 327 10.97 -11.37 15.09
C THR A 327 10.72 -12.83 14.72
N LEU A 328 10.99 -13.21 13.47
CA LEU A 328 10.69 -14.57 12.99
C LEU A 328 11.61 -15.61 13.63
N THR A 329 12.90 -15.31 13.72
CA THR A 329 13.87 -16.20 14.37
C THR A 329 13.58 -16.34 15.87
N GLY A 330 13.14 -15.26 16.53
CA GLY A 330 12.72 -15.25 17.93
C GLY A 330 11.50 -16.15 18.17
N TYR A 331 10.45 -16.01 17.36
CA TYR A 331 9.29 -16.90 17.38
C TYR A 331 9.67 -18.37 17.13
N ALA A 332 10.49 -18.64 16.11
CA ALA A 332 10.94 -19.99 15.78
C ALA A 332 11.73 -20.65 16.91
N ARG A 333 12.61 -19.89 17.57
CA ARG A 333 13.36 -20.36 18.75
C ARG A 333 12.45 -20.57 19.96
N GLN A 334 11.43 -19.73 20.11
CA GLN A 334 10.50 -19.81 21.23
C GLN A 334 9.62 -21.07 21.16
N VAL A 335 9.16 -21.48 19.97
CA VAL A 335 8.43 -22.74 19.79
C VAL A 335 9.36 -23.96 19.86
N ALA A 336 10.58 -23.85 19.34
CA ALA A 336 11.63 -24.88 19.48
C ALA A 336 12.00 -25.14 20.94
N GLY A 337 12.09 -24.09 21.76
CA GLY A 337 12.27 -24.21 23.21
C GLY A 337 11.12 -24.92 23.93
N GLN A 338 9.97 -25.10 23.28
CA GLN A 338 8.75 -25.70 23.83
C GLN A 338 8.36 -27.00 23.12
N GLY A 339 9.25 -27.60 22.33
CA GLY A 339 9.06 -28.95 21.78
C GLY A 339 8.44 -29.03 20.38
N ALA A 340 8.33 -27.92 19.65
CA ALA A 340 7.89 -27.91 18.24
C ALA A 340 9.00 -27.41 17.31
N VAL A 341 9.09 -27.92 16.08
CA VAL A 341 10.02 -27.37 15.08
C VAL A 341 9.55 -25.96 14.69
N GLY A 342 10.38 -24.95 14.94
CA GLY A 342 10.14 -23.60 14.44
C GLY A 342 10.73 -23.44 13.05
N VAL A 343 9.94 -22.99 12.07
CA VAL A 343 10.39 -22.83 10.69
C VAL A 343 10.22 -21.39 10.24
N THR A 344 11.30 -20.75 9.81
CA THR A 344 11.25 -19.46 9.11
C THR A 344 11.49 -19.68 7.62
N LEU A 345 10.85 -18.90 6.75
CA LEU A 345 11.05 -19.01 5.30
C LEU A 345 11.12 -17.65 4.60
N ASP A 346 11.72 -17.63 3.41
CA ASP A 346 11.62 -16.51 2.46
C ASP A 346 10.61 -16.86 1.36
N HIS A 347 9.77 -15.91 0.94
CA HIS A 347 8.93 -16.02 -0.25
C HIS A 347 9.04 -14.76 -1.13
N ARG A 348 8.66 -14.88 -2.40
CA ARG A 348 8.86 -13.81 -3.41
C ARG A 348 7.74 -12.77 -3.45
N LEU A 349 7.21 -12.36 -2.29
CA LEU A 349 6.26 -11.24 -2.24
C LEU A 349 7.04 -9.92 -2.29
N HIS A 350 7.45 -9.51 -3.48
CA HIS A 350 8.27 -8.30 -3.70
C HIS A 350 7.44 -7.10 -4.16
N ALA A 351 6.28 -7.35 -4.76
CA ALA A 351 5.23 -6.39 -5.06
C ALA A 351 3.84 -6.98 -4.76
N VAL A 352 2.81 -6.14 -4.70
CA VAL A 352 1.41 -6.58 -4.52
C VAL A 352 0.93 -7.50 -5.64
N THR A 353 1.59 -7.50 -6.80
CA THR A 353 1.30 -8.40 -7.92
C THR A 353 1.86 -9.81 -7.72
N ASP A 354 2.71 -10.03 -6.73
CA ASP A 354 3.47 -11.29 -6.57
C ASP A 354 2.82 -12.29 -5.62
N TYR A 355 1.59 -12.03 -5.14
CA TYR A 355 0.93 -12.93 -4.19
C TYR A 355 0.81 -14.37 -4.73
N GLU A 356 0.57 -14.57 -6.03
CA GLU A 356 0.53 -15.92 -6.63
C GLU A 356 1.86 -16.67 -6.46
N GLN A 357 2.96 -15.97 -6.75
CA GLN A 357 4.29 -16.55 -6.62
C GLN A 357 4.65 -16.81 -5.15
N ALA A 358 4.30 -15.88 -4.26
CA ALA A 358 4.53 -16.01 -2.83
C ALA A 358 3.75 -17.19 -2.22
N ALA A 359 2.48 -17.38 -2.59
CA ALA A 359 1.67 -18.51 -2.13
C ALA A 359 2.27 -19.85 -2.57
N ALA A 360 2.73 -19.95 -3.83
CA ALA A 360 3.42 -21.14 -4.33
C ALA A 360 4.72 -21.43 -3.53
N ASP A 361 5.51 -20.40 -3.22
CA ASP A 361 6.73 -20.55 -2.41
C ASP A 361 6.43 -21.05 -0.98
N VAL A 362 5.33 -20.58 -0.39
CA VAL A 362 4.85 -21.01 0.94
C VAL A 362 4.38 -22.46 0.90
N ALA A 363 3.55 -22.83 -0.07
CA ALA A 363 3.08 -24.21 -0.24
C ALA A 363 4.25 -25.20 -0.44
N ASP A 364 5.21 -24.85 -1.29
CA ASP A 364 6.41 -25.64 -1.53
C ASP A 364 7.28 -25.78 -0.26
N ALA A 365 7.39 -24.71 0.54
CA ALA A 365 8.10 -24.73 1.81
C ALA A 365 7.41 -25.64 2.84
N VAL A 366 6.08 -25.57 2.94
CA VAL A 366 5.27 -26.42 3.82
C VAL A 366 5.44 -27.89 3.46
N GLU A 367 5.39 -28.26 2.18
CA GLU A 367 5.60 -29.64 1.76
C GLU A 367 7.02 -30.14 2.03
N ARG A 368 8.04 -29.28 1.84
CA ARG A 368 9.43 -29.60 2.25
C ARG A 368 9.55 -29.85 3.75
N VAL A 369 8.92 -29.02 4.57
CA VAL A 369 8.93 -29.16 6.04
C VAL A 369 8.24 -30.45 6.45
N ARG A 370 7.08 -30.76 5.89
CA ARG A 370 6.33 -31.99 6.18
C ARG A 370 7.08 -33.26 5.74
N ALA A 371 7.93 -33.15 4.72
CA ALA A 371 8.76 -34.27 4.25
C ALA A 371 10.02 -34.51 5.13
N ASP A 372 10.39 -33.59 6.02
CA ASP A 372 11.53 -33.81 6.93
C ASP A 372 11.16 -34.89 7.97
N PRO A 373 11.96 -35.97 8.13
CA PRO A 373 11.63 -37.08 9.02
C PRO A 373 11.60 -36.70 10.51
N ARG A 374 12.08 -35.51 10.89
CA ARG A 374 12.03 -34.98 12.25
C ARG A 374 10.75 -34.19 12.53
N VAL A 375 9.94 -33.94 11.50
CA VAL A 375 8.66 -33.24 11.58
C VAL A 375 7.53 -34.27 11.55
N ASP A 376 6.55 -34.06 12.42
CA ASP A 376 5.28 -34.76 12.39
C ASP A 376 4.39 -34.12 11.32
N ALA A 377 4.31 -34.79 10.17
CA ALA A 377 3.62 -34.28 8.98
C ALA A 377 2.11 -34.06 9.17
N ASP A 378 1.51 -34.59 10.25
CA ASP A 378 0.08 -34.47 10.57
C ASP A 378 -0.21 -33.46 11.69
N ARG A 379 0.82 -32.79 12.20
CA ARG A 379 0.71 -31.76 13.25
C ARG A 379 1.52 -30.52 12.91
N VAL A 380 1.00 -29.75 11.95
CA VAL A 380 1.61 -28.49 11.50
C VAL A 380 0.66 -27.32 11.72
N ALA A 381 1.21 -26.20 12.16
CA ALA A 381 0.55 -24.89 12.20
C ALA A 381 1.24 -23.92 11.25
N LEU A 382 0.46 -23.03 10.62
CA LEU A 382 0.96 -21.95 9.78
C LEU A 382 0.70 -20.61 10.46
N TRP A 383 1.70 -19.75 10.56
CA TRP A 383 1.62 -18.48 11.29
C TRP A 383 2.06 -17.31 10.42
N PHE A 384 1.11 -16.46 10.04
CA PHE A 384 1.28 -15.37 9.09
C PHE A 384 1.45 -14.01 9.79
N PHE A 385 2.13 -13.07 9.15
CA PHE A 385 2.35 -11.73 9.69
C PHE A 385 1.97 -10.67 8.66
N SER A 386 1.33 -9.57 9.08
CA SER A 386 1.17 -8.37 8.24
C SER A 386 0.60 -8.69 6.84
N GLY A 387 1.23 -8.23 5.76
CA GLY A 387 0.88 -8.52 4.37
C GLY A 387 1.05 -9.97 3.91
N GLY A 388 1.47 -10.88 4.79
CA GLY A 388 1.35 -12.33 4.58
C GLY A 388 -0.09 -12.82 4.84
N GLY A 389 -0.91 -12.02 5.51
CA GLY A 389 -2.31 -12.30 5.83
C GLY A 389 -3.16 -12.76 4.62
N PRO A 390 -3.09 -12.12 3.44
CA PRO A 390 -3.88 -12.55 2.28
C PRO A 390 -3.59 -13.98 1.80
N ILE A 391 -2.38 -14.51 2.06
CA ILE A 391 -1.99 -15.89 1.72
C ILE A 391 -2.76 -16.90 2.59
N THR A 392 -3.29 -16.52 3.76
CA THR A 392 -4.09 -17.43 4.58
C THR A 392 -5.36 -17.91 3.87
N ALA A 393 -5.83 -17.16 2.86
CA ALA A 393 -7.08 -17.45 2.16
C ALA A 393 -7.12 -18.86 1.54
N GLU A 394 -6.00 -19.38 1.00
CA GLU A 394 -5.98 -20.73 0.43
C GLU A 394 -6.17 -21.81 1.51
N TRP A 395 -5.53 -21.62 2.67
CA TRP A 395 -5.55 -22.55 3.80
C TRP A 395 -6.87 -22.52 4.56
N LEU A 396 -7.58 -21.40 4.51
CA LEU A 396 -8.94 -21.26 5.04
C LEU A 396 -10.00 -21.81 4.05
N ALA A 397 -9.77 -21.66 2.75
CA ALA A 397 -10.73 -22.06 1.73
C ALA A 397 -10.82 -23.59 1.54
N ASP A 398 -9.69 -24.29 1.70
CA ASP A 398 -9.58 -25.74 1.61
C ASP A 398 -8.57 -26.29 2.64
N PRO A 399 -8.92 -26.31 3.94
CA PRO A 399 -8.02 -26.74 5.01
C PRO A 399 -7.53 -28.19 4.82
N PRO A 400 -6.22 -28.43 4.70
CA PRO A 400 -5.70 -29.79 4.66
C PRO A 400 -5.91 -30.50 6.00
N VAL A 401 -6.16 -31.81 5.97
CA VAL A 401 -6.44 -32.62 7.19
C VAL A 401 -5.29 -32.65 8.20
N TRP A 402 -4.07 -32.37 7.76
CA TRP A 402 -2.88 -32.29 8.61
C TRP A 402 -2.72 -30.92 9.30
N LEU A 403 -3.41 -29.89 8.80
CA LEU A 403 -3.27 -28.53 9.29
C LEU A 403 -4.05 -28.39 10.59
N ARG A 404 -3.35 -28.01 11.67
CA ARG A 404 -3.94 -27.93 13.02
C ARG A 404 -4.31 -26.52 13.44
N CYS A 405 -3.67 -25.51 12.86
CA CYS A 405 -3.91 -24.13 13.21
C CYS A 405 -3.42 -23.19 12.12
N VAL A 406 -4.20 -22.13 11.87
CA VAL A 406 -3.72 -20.91 11.21
C VAL A 406 -3.63 -19.82 12.26
N ALA A 407 -2.47 -19.19 12.39
CA ALA A 407 -2.26 -18.06 13.28
C ALA A 407 -1.89 -16.82 12.47
N ALA A 408 -2.21 -15.64 12.98
CA ALA A 408 -1.93 -14.40 12.28
C ALA A 408 -1.65 -13.23 13.25
N ASN A 409 -0.53 -12.53 13.05
CA ASN A 409 -0.17 -11.33 13.80
C ASN A 409 -0.39 -10.07 12.96
N TYR A 410 -1.17 -9.11 13.50
CA TYR A 410 -1.53 -7.84 12.85
C TYR A 410 -1.76 -7.99 11.34
N PRO A 411 -2.58 -8.98 10.91
CA PRO A 411 -2.66 -9.34 9.51
C PRO A 411 -3.50 -8.35 8.71
N ILE A 412 -3.19 -8.26 7.42
CA ILE A 412 -4.10 -7.71 6.42
C ILE A 412 -5.01 -8.86 5.96
N LEU A 413 -6.30 -8.80 6.32
CA LEU A 413 -7.24 -9.93 6.11
C LEU A 413 -8.24 -9.72 4.96
N ALA A 414 -8.15 -8.56 4.31
CA ALA A 414 -8.77 -8.25 3.04
C ALA A 414 -7.79 -7.36 2.26
N PRO A 415 -7.72 -7.46 0.92
CA PRO A 415 -6.88 -6.57 0.14
C PRO A 415 -7.21 -5.11 0.41
N LEU A 416 -6.19 -4.30 0.69
CA LEU A 416 -6.38 -2.88 0.92
C LEU A 416 -6.86 -2.18 -0.37
N PRO A 417 -7.63 -1.09 -0.25
CA PRO A 417 -7.88 -0.19 -1.37
C PRO A 417 -6.56 0.20 -2.04
N GLY A 418 -6.55 0.29 -3.37
CA GLY A 418 -5.32 0.61 -4.11
C GLY A 418 -4.45 -0.60 -4.51
N TRP A 419 -4.68 -1.80 -3.96
CA TRP A 419 -3.85 -2.97 -4.29
C TRP A 419 -4.27 -3.69 -5.58
N GLY A 420 -5.48 -3.43 -6.09
CA GLY A 420 -5.99 -4.07 -7.31
C GLY A 420 -6.34 -5.56 -7.14
N LEU A 421 -6.47 -6.04 -5.91
CA LEU A 421 -6.67 -7.47 -5.60
C LEU A 421 -8.08 -7.82 -5.12
N THR A 422 -9.03 -6.87 -5.16
CA THR A 422 -10.41 -7.02 -4.65
C THR A 422 -11.16 -8.22 -5.26
N GLY A 423 -10.85 -8.57 -6.51
CA GLY A 423 -11.41 -9.72 -7.22
C GLY A 423 -10.62 -11.03 -7.10
N SER A 424 -9.45 -11.00 -6.44
CA SER A 424 -8.55 -12.16 -6.36
C SER A 424 -8.98 -13.18 -5.29
N ARG A 425 -8.35 -14.37 -5.29
CA ARG A 425 -8.57 -15.39 -4.23
C ARG A 425 -7.85 -15.05 -2.91
N PHE A 426 -7.01 -14.01 -2.88
CA PHE A 426 -6.26 -13.57 -1.69
C PHE A 426 -7.14 -12.73 -0.75
N HIS A 427 -8.27 -13.30 -0.34
CA HIS A 427 -9.28 -12.60 0.46
C HIS A 427 -9.73 -13.47 1.64
N PRO A 428 -8.96 -13.49 2.75
CA PRO A 428 -9.23 -14.32 3.92
C PRO A 428 -10.66 -14.22 4.46
N VAL A 429 -11.25 -13.01 4.50
CA VAL A 429 -12.67 -12.83 4.91
C VAL A 429 -13.60 -13.74 4.07
N ARG A 430 -13.47 -13.75 2.74
CA ARG A 430 -14.34 -14.56 1.86
C ARG A 430 -14.10 -16.06 2.04
N ALA A 431 -12.84 -16.45 2.28
CA ALA A 431 -12.45 -17.84 2.47
C ALA A 431 -12.94 -18.42 3.81
N LEU A 432 -13.10 -17.59 4.84
CA LEU A 432 -13.33 -18.03 6.22
C LEU A 432 -14.56 -18.93 6.39
N SER A 433 -15.63 -18.68 5.65
CA SER A 433 -16.84 -19.52 5.68
C SER A 433 -16.62 -20.99 5.30
N ARG A 434 -15.47 -21.32 4.68
CA ARG A 434 -15.09 -22.67 4.27
C ARG A 434 -14.07 -23.32 5.21
N ALA A 435 -13.60 -22.60 6.24
CA ALA A 435 -12.57 -23.09 7.16
C ALA A 435 -13.05 -24.25 8.06
N GLY A 436 -14.37 -24.47 8.17
CA GLY A 436 -14.95 -25.50 9.02
C GLY A 436 -14.49 -25.33 10.48
N ASP A 437 -13.99 -26.40 11.08
CA ASP A 437 -13.54 -26.41 12.48
C ASP A 437 -12.07 -26.00 12.66
N LEU A 438 -11.36 -25.63 11.58
CA LEU A 438 -9.95 -25.25 11.61
C LEU A 438 -9.72 -24.12 12.64
N PRO A 439 -8.88 -24.34 13.67
CA PRO A 439 -8.44 -23.30 14.59
C PRO A 439 -7.80 -22.09 13.91
N VAL A 440 -8.29 -20.89 14.25
CA VAL A 440 -7.67 -19.61 13.88
C VAL A 440 -7.28 -18.85 15.14
N VAL A 441 -6.00 -18.50 15.28
CA VAL A 441 -5.48 -17.64 16.36
C VAL A 441 -5.11 -16.27 15.79
N LEU A 442 -5.80 -15.23 16.22
CA LEU A 442 -5.62 -13.87 15.71
C LEU A 442 -5.04 -12.95 16.79
N VAL A 443 -3.82 -12.45 16.56
CA VAL A 443 -3.16 -11.47 17.42
C VAL A 443 -3.39 -10.07 16.86
N ARG A 444 -4.13 -9.23 17.61
CA ARG A 444 -4.52 -7.87 17.17
C ARG A 444 -3.67 -6.80 17.84
N ALA A 445 -3.10 -5.91 17.02
CA ALA A 445 -2.50 -4.67 17.48
C ALA A 445 -3.62 -3.66 17.83
N GLY A 446 -3.62 -3.13 19.06
CA GLY A 446 -4.64 -2.17 19.51
C GLY A 446 -4.43 -0.75 18.98
N ARG A 447 -3.21 -0.43 18.51
CA ARG A 447 -2.85 0.81 17.83
C ARG A 447 -2.48 0.55 16.37
N GLU A 448 -3.34 -0.19 15.68
CA GLU A 448 -3.18 -0.54 14.27
C GLU A 448 -3.57 0.64 13.36
N SER A 449 -3.04 0.67 12.12
CA SER A 449 -3.52 1.62 11.11
C SER A 449 -5.01 1.39 10.85
N ALA A 450 -5.74 2.47 10.60
CA ALA A 450 -7.19 2.40 10.42
C ALA A 450 -7.58 1.46 9.25
N GLU A 451 -6.78 1.43 8.18
CA GLU A 451 -7.05 0.57 7.03
C GLU A 451 -6.91 -0.92 7.38
N ILE A 452 -5.82 -1.30 8.07
CA ILE A 452 -5.58 -2.70 8.45
C ILE A 452 -6.59 -3.14 9.51
N ALA A 453 -6.87 -2.28 10.50
CA ALA A 453 -7.86 -2.53 11.55
C ALA A 453 -9.24 -2.84 10.95
N ALA A 454 -9.67 -2.10 9.92
CA ALA A 454 -10.94 -2.35 9.24
C ALA A 454 -11.00 -3.76 8.60
N THR A 455 -9.91 -4.24 7.99
CA THR A 455 -9.88 -5.61 7.43
C THR A 455 -9.99 -6.68 8.51
N VAL A 456 -9.42 -6.42 9.70
CA VAL A 456 -9.49 -7.31 10.85
C VAL A 456 -10.91 -7.33 11.44
N GLU A 457 -11.55 -6.17 11.56
CA GLU A 457 -12.94 -6.06 12.01
C GLU A 457 -13.91 -6.79 11.08
N GLU A 458 -13.73 -6.68 9.76
CA GLU A 458 -14.51 -7.41 8.76
C GLU A 458 -14.34 -8.93 8.94
N PHE A 459 -13.11 -9.40 9.13
CA PHE A 459 -12.83 -10.82 9.38
C PHE A 459 -13.44 -11.33 10.67
N VAL A 460 -13.35 -10.58 11.77
CA VAL A 460 -13.96 -10.94 13.06
C VAL A 460 -15.49 -11.01 12.95
N THR A 461 -16.09 -10.06 12.22
CA THR A 461 -17.53 -10.04 11.95
C THR A 461 -17.96 -11.27 11.15
N GLU A 462 -17.21 -11.61 10.10
CA GLU A 462 -17.47 -12.80 9.29
C GLU A 462 -17.28 -14.09 10.08
N ALA A 463 -16.25 -14.16 10.94
CA ALA A 463 -16.01 -15.31 11.83
C ALA A 463 -17.21 -15.58 12.72
N ALA A 464 -17.78 -14.53 13.32
CA ALA A 464 -18.98 -14.63 14.13
C ALA A 464 -20.21 -15.05 13.29
N ARG A 465 -20.32 -14.56 12.05
CA ARG A 465 -21.42 -14.88 11.14
C ARG A 465 -21.40 -16.34 10.69
N CYS A 466 -20.22 -16.89 10.37
CA CYS A 466 -20.07 -18.26 9.86
C CYS A 466 -19.79 -19.29 10.97
N GLY A 467 -19.55 -18.85 12.22
CA GLY A 467 -19.26 -19.74 13.35
C GLY A 467 -17.84 -20.31 13.34
N ALA A 468 -16.88 -19.59 12.77
CA ALA A 468 -15.49 -20.04 12.69
C ALA A 468 -14.84 -20.18 14.09
N ASN A 469 -13.92 -21.14 14.22
CA ASN A 469 -13.15 -21.39 15.44
C ASN A 469 -12.05 -20.33 15.62
N LEU A 470 -12.44 -19.12 16.01
CA LEU A 470 -11.56 -17.97 16.16
C LEU A 470 -11.24 -17.68 17.63
N GLU A 471 -9.94 -17.65 17.95
CA GLU A 471 -9.39 -17.18 19.22
C GLU A 471 -8.66 -15.85 19.00
N ILE A 472 -8.99 -14.82 19.79
CA ILE A 472 -8.43 -13.48 19.65
C ILE A 472 -7.51 -13.15 20.84
N ILE A 473 -6.33 -12.63 20.53
CA ILE A 473 -5.34 -12.17 21.50
C ILE A 473 -5.03 -10.71 21.23
N ASP A 474 -5.52 -9.84 22.10
CA ASP A 474 -5.30 -8.39 21.98
C ASP A 474 -3.96 -7.95 22.55
N VAL A 475 -3.33 -7.00 21.86
CA VAL A 475 -2.15 -6.24 22.29
C VAL A 475 -2.54 -4.75 22.34
N PRO A 476 -3.20 -4.27 23.41
CA PRO A 476 -3.86 -2.96 23.41
C PRO A 476 -2.96 -1.77 23.04
N GLU A 477 -1.71 -1.77 23.51
CA GLU A 477 -0.73 -0.71 23.20
C GLU A 477 0.18 -1.05 22.02
N GLY A 478 0.02 -2.21 21.40
CA GLY A 478 0.86 -2.67 20.30
C GLY A 478 0.51 -1.97 19.00
N ARG A 479 1.53 -1.52 18.28
CA ARG A 479 1.45 -1.08 16.88
C ARG A 479 1.66 -2.23 15.90
N HIS A 480 1.54 -1.95 14.61
CA HIS A 480 1.93 -2.87 13.55
C HIS A 480 3.41 -3.29 13.72
N GLY A 481 3.68 -4.58 13.89
CA GLY A 481 5.04 -5.06 14.21
C GLY A 481 5.52 -4.70 15.62
N PHE A 482 4.61 -4.68 16.60
CA PHE A 482 4.89 -4.35 18.00
C PHE A 482 6.06 -5.14 18.60
N GLU A 483 6.41 -6.31 18.05
CA GLU A 483 7.43 -7.20 18.59
C GLU A 483 8.82 -6.58 18.70
N THR A 484 9.09 -5.58 17.85
CA THR A 484 10.36 -4.87 17.81
C THR A 484 10.21 -3.36 18.05
N LEU A 485 8.96 -2.88 18.08
CA LEU A 485 8.61 -1.47 18.27
C LEU A 485 8.21 -1.16 19.72
N ASP A 486 7.44 -2.03 20.35
CA ASP A 486 6.79 -1.78 21.63
C ASP A 486 7.09 -2.92 22.62
N PRO A 487 8.31 -3.01 23.20
CA PRO A 487 8.74 -4.09 24.11
C PRO A 487 8.13 -3.99 25.52
N THR A 488 6.84 -3.70 25.59
CA THR A 488 6.04 -3.57 26.81
C THR A 488 5.76 -4.94 27.44
N GLU A 489 5.43 -4.95 28.74
CA GLU A 489 5.05 -6.20 29.41
C GLU A 489 3.77 -6.82 28.80
N GLY A 490 2.79 -5.98 28.46
CA GLY A 490 1.57 -6.45 27.79
C GLY A 490 1.83 -7.12 26.44
N ALA A 491 2.79 -6.60 25.65
CA ALA A 491 3.23 -7.26 24.42
C ALA A 491 3.93 -8.60 24.68
N ARG A 492 4.76 -8.70 25.73
CA ARG A 492 5.41 -9.95 26.16
C ARG A 492 4.38 -11.01 26.53
N GLU A 493 3.41 -10.65 27.37
CA GLU A 493 2.33 -11.54 27.79
C GLU A 493 1.49 -12.01 26.59
N ALA A 494 1.17 -11.12 25.66
CA ALA A 494 0.41 -11.47 24.46
C ALA A 494 1.17 -12.45 23.56
N VAL A 495 2.49 -12.25 23.35
CA VAL A 495 3.32 -13.20 22.58
C VAL A 495 3.38 -14.56 23.28
N HIS A 496 3.55 -14.60 24.61
CA HIS A 496 3.51 -15.85 25.36
C HIS A 496 2.18 -16.59 25.21
N ARG A 497 1.05 -15.86 25.31
CA ARG A 497 -0.29 -16.41 25.10
C ARG A 497 -0.48 -16.94 23.69
N ALA A 498 -0.04 -16.19 22.67
CA ALA A 498 -0.18 -16.60 21.28
C ALA A 498 0.62 -17.87 20.99
N VAL A 499 1.86 -17.95 21.48
CA VAL A 499 2.68 -19.17 21.35
C VAL A 499 2.01 -20.34 22.06
N GLY A 500 1.51 -20.15 23.28
CA GLY A 500 0.78 -21.18 24.02
C GLY A 500 -0.45 -21.69 23.27
N ALA A 501 -1.30 -20.77 22.79
CA ALA A 501 -2.52 -21.09 22.05
C ALA A 501 -2.22 -21.92 20.78
N VAL A 502 -1.19 -21.55 20.01
CA VAL A 502 -0.80 -22.30 18.80
C VAL A 502 -0.25 -23.68 19.16
N LEU A 503 0.65 -23.77 20.15
CA LEU A 503 1.24 -25.05 20.57
C LEU A 503 0.19 -26.00 21.16
N ASP A 504 -0.83 -25.49 21.85
CA ASP A 504 -1.92 -26.30 22.38
C ASP A 504 -2.72 -27.00 21.27
N ARG A 505 -2.90 -26.36 20.11
CA ARG A 505 -3.55 -27.00 18.94
C ARG A 505 -2.70 -28.12 18.31
N LEU A 506 -1.40 -28.21 18.64
CA LEU A 506 -0.48 -29.23 18.15
C LEU A 506 -0.35 -30.45 19.09
N LYS A 507 -1.02 -30.44 20.25
CA LYS A 507 -0.94 -31.54 21.23
C LYS A 507 -1.89 -32.71 20.94
N GLY A 508 -2.80 -32.56 19.98
CA GLY A 508 -3.85 -33.52 19.62
C GLY A 508 -3.44 -34.53 18.56
#